data_AF-A0A443RB92-F1
#
_entry.id   AF-A0A443RB92-F1
#
_cell.length_a   1.000
_cell.length_b   1.000
_cell.length_c   1.000
_cell.angle_alpha   90.00
_cell.angle_beta   90.00
_cell.angle_gamma   90.00
#
_symmetry.space_group_name_H-M   'P 1'
#
loop_
_entity.id
_entity.type
_entity.pdbx_description
1 polymer ?
#
loop_
_entity_poly.entity_id
_entity_poly.type
_entity_poly.pdbx_seq_one_letter_code
_entity_poly.pdbx_strand_id
1 'polypeptide(L)' 'FAKVDPAKYPQYYTFDYESVMLYGSTAFSKDGRSPTLIPIRGGKKRLTEVYHKTGMSTIDAKRIRRLYKCGGHYGK' A
#
# COMPACT_ATOMS: atom_id res chain seq x y z
N PHE A 1 16.31 -0.19 0.17
CA PHE A 1 15.00 -0.72 0.61
C PHE A 1 15.14 -2.19 0.96
N ALA A 2 14.59 -2.62 2.09
CA ALA A 2 14.52 -4.03 2.47
C ALA A 2 13.07 -4.51 2.28
N LYS A 3 12.92 -5.70 1.69
CA LYS A 3 11.60 -6.35 1.60
C LYS A 3 11.31 -7.04 2.93
N VAL A 4 10.05 -6.97 3.36
CA VAL A 4 9.59 -7.76 4.52
C VAL A 4 9.56 -9.25 4.15
N ASP A 5 9.78 -10.11 5.15
CA ASP A 5 9.66 -11.56 4.99
C ASP A 5 8.19 -11.97 4.79
N PRO A 6 7.83 -12.56 3.63
CA PRO A 6 6.46 -12.98 3.37
C PRO A 6 5.98 -14.13 4.27
N ALA A 7 6.87 -14.93 4.84
CA ALA A 7 6.49 -15.98 5.79
C ALA A 7 6.01 -15.39 7.11
N LYS A 8 6.63 -14.29 7.56
CA LYS A 8 6.24 -13.56 8.78
C LYS A 8 5.05 -12.62 8.56
N TYR A 9 4.92 -12.05 7.37
CA TYR A 9 3.88 -11.07 7.03
C TYR A 9 3.10 -11.47 5.76
N PRO A 10 2.30 -12.54 5.81
CA PRO A 10 1.56 -13.04 4.66
C PRO A 10 0.58 -11.98 4.12
N GLN A 11 0.58 -11.79 2.81
CA GLN A 11 -0.31 -10.86 2.11
C GLN A 11 -1.56 -11.58 1.62
N TYR A 12 -2.73 -11.24 2.16
CA TYR A 12 -4.01 -11.89 1.85
C TYR A 12 -4.83 -11.20 0.75
N TYR A 13 -4.37 -10.05 0.28
CA TYR A 13 -5.02 -9.25 -0.77
C TYR A 13 -4.00 -8.87 -1.83
N THR A 14 -4.46 -8.55 -3.05
CA THR A 14 -3.60 -8.11 -4.15
C THR A 14 -2.82 -6.84 -3.78
N PHE A 15 -1.68 -6.63 -4.45
CA PHE A 15 -0.92 -5.39 -4.31
C PHE A 15 -1.80 -4.21 -4.72
N ASP A 16 -1.80 -3.15 -3.90
CA ASP A 16 -2.69 -2.01 -4.04
C ASP A 16 -1.89 -0.74 -4.24
N TYR A 17 -1.91 -0.21 -5.45
CA TYR A 17 -1.20 1.01 -5.83
C TYR A 17 -1.83 2.28 -5.27
N GLU A 18 -3.09 2.22 -4.83
CA GLU A 18 -3.81 3.35 -4.25
C GLU A 18 -3.77 3.34 -2.72
N SER A 19 -3.11 2.36 -2.09
CA SER A 19 -2.98 2.27 -0.64
C SER A 19 -2.40 3.55 -0.05
N VAL A 20 -2.94 3.97 1.11
CA VAL A 20 -2.42 5.13 1.86
C VAL A 20 -1.01 4.86 2.41
N MET A 21 -0.66 3.58 2.54
CA MET A 21 0.66 3.13 3.02
C MET A 21 1.71 3.06 1.91
N LEU A 22 1.34 3.27 0.64
CA LEU A 22 2.28 3.25 -0.47
C LEU A 22 2.85 4.65 -0.73
N TYR A 23 4.17 4.77 -0.63
CA TYR A 23 4.89 5.99 -1.01
C TYR A 23 4.68 6.36 -2.47
N GLY A 24 4.71 7.66 -2.76
CA GLY A 24 4.65 8.17 -4.13
C GLY A 24 5.96 7.97 -4.89
N SER A 25 5.93 8.31 -6.18
CA SER A 25 7.03 8.00 -7.09
C SER A 25 8.32 8.73 -6.76
N THR A 26 8.32 9.90 -6.10
CA THR A 26 9.56 10.65 -5.78
C THR A 26 10.05 10.45 -4.37
N ALA A 27 9.43 9.57 -3.58
CA ALA A 27 9.83 9.33 -2.21
C ALA A 27 11.32 8.97 -2.12
N PHE A 28 12.05 9.69 -1.28
CA PHE A 28 13.50 9.56 -1.09
C PHE A 28 14.36 9.83 -2.34
N SER A 29 13.81 10.49 -3.37
CA SER A 29 14.63 10.94 -4.50
C SER A 29 15.64 11.99 -4.06
N LYS A 30 16.87 11.92 -4.58
CA LYS A 30 17.94 12.89 -4.30
C LYS A 30 17.63 14.29 -4.82
N ASP A 31 16.91 14.39 -5.93
CA ASP A 31 16.57 15.65 -6.61
C ASP A 31 15.10 16.06 -6.41
N GLY A 32 14.32 15.28 -5.65
CA GLY A 32 12.87 15.46 -5.47
C GLY A 32 12.03 15.28 -6.74
N ARG A 33 12.62 14.90 -7.88
CA ARG A 33 11.98 14.86 -9.21
C ARG A 33 12.08 13.49 -9.86
N SER A 34 13.24 12.86 -9.84
CA SER A 34 13.47 11.53 -10.38
C SER A 34 12.63 10.47 -9.67
N PRO A 35 11.94 9.57 -10.40
CA PRO A 35 11.14 8.54 -9.77
C PRO A 35 12.04 7.44 -9.17
N THR A 36 11.82 7.11 -7.91
CA THR A 36 12.43 5.98 -7.21
C THR A 36 11.52 4.74 -7.23
N LEU A 37 10.21 4.94 -7.45
CA LEU A 37 9.21 3.89 -7.57
C LEU A 37 8.40 4.06 -8.86
N ILE A 38 8.36 2.99 -9.68
CA ILE A 38 7.65 2.95 -10.96
C ILE A 38 6.68 1.75 -10.94
N PRO A 39 5.36 1.97 -11.15
CA PRO A 39 4.41 0.86 -11.20
C PRO A 39 4.57 0.05 -12.48
N ILE A 40 4.51 -1.28 -12.34
CA ILE A 40 4.63 -2.21 -13.47
C ILE A 40 3.31 -2.28 -14.25
N ARG A 41 2.17 -2.21 -13.55
CA ARG A 41 0.83 -2.23 -14.16
C ARG A 41 0.30 -0.81 -14.29
N GLY A 42 -0.32 -0.47 -15.43
CA GLY A 42 -0.96 0.83 -15.65
C GLY A 42 -0.16 1.87 -16.45
N GLY A 43 1.01 1.49 -16.98
CA GLY A 43 1.76 2.25 -17.99
C GLY A 43 2.21 3.64 -17.55
N LYS A 44 3.50 3.80 -17.18
CA LYS A 44 4.22 5.06 -16.91
C LYS A 44 3.55 6.10 -15.96
N LYS A 45 2.36 5.86 -15.42
CA LYS A 45 1.72 6.76 -14.44
C LYS A 45 2.54 6.74 -13.15
N ARG A 46 2.82 7.93 -12.63
CA ARG A 46 3.51 8.08 -11.34
C ARG A 46 2.57 7.64 -10.23
N LEU A 47 3.13 7.05 -9.18
CA LEU A 47 2.41 6.82 -7.94
C LEU A 47 2.14 8.17 -7.28
N THR A 48 0.90 8.37 -6.85
CA THR A 48 0.46 9.55 -6.11
C THR A 48 1.21 9.65 -4.79
N GLU A 49 1.75 10.83 -4.48
CA GLU A 49 2.38 11.11 -3.19
C GLU A 49 1.40 10.97 -2.03
N VAL A 50 1.90 10.52 -0.87
CA VAL A 50 1.06 10.16 0.29
C VAL A 50 0.16 11.30 0.74
N TYR A 51 0.69 12.53 0.76
CA TYR A 51 -0.05 13.73 1.18
C TYR A 51 -1.14 14.17 0.19
N HIS A 52 -1.17 13.59 -1.02
CA HIS A 52 -2.27 13.79 -1.98
C HIS A 52 -3.34 12.68 -1.90
N LYS A 53 -3.13 11.64 -1.09
CA LYS A 53 -4.14 10.58 -0.89
C LYS A 53 -5.17 11.08 0.12
N THR A 54 -6.43 11.12 -0.28
CA THR A 54 -7.53 11.67 0.53
C THR A 54 -8.01 10.74 1.64
N GLY A 55 -7.58 9.48 1.63
CA GLY A 55 -7.93 8.50 2.64
C GLY A 55 -7.38 7.11 2.33
N MET A 56 -7.76 6.15 3.17
CA MET A 56 -7.41 4.74 3.00
C MET A 56 -8.16 4.11 1.82
N SER A 57 -7.52 3.18 1.12
CA SER A 57 -8.17 2.45 0.03
C SER A 57 -9.18 1.41 0.55
N THR A 58 -10.01 0.87 -0.34
CA THR A 58 -10.90 -0.25 0.00
C THR A 58 -10.14 -1.50 0.42
N ILE A 59 -8.93 -1.74 -0.12
CA ILE A 59 -8.08 -2.87 0.23
C ILE A 59 -7.42 -2.64 1.59
N ASP A 60 -6.99 -1.43 1.92
CA ASP A 60 -6.52 -1.08 3.26
C ASP A 60 -7.61 -1.36 4.31
N ALA A 61 -8.86 -0.98 4.03
CA ALA A 61 -9.99 -1.23 4.93
C ALA A 61 -10.28 -2.72 5.11
N LYS A 62 -10.08 -3.54 4.07
CA LYS A 62 -10.20 -4.99 4.16
C LYS A 62 -9.04 -5.61 4.97
N ARG A 63 -7.81 -5.14 4.75
CA ARG A 63 -6.61 -5.57 5.51
C ARG A 63 -6.78 -5.30 7.00
N ILE A 64 -7.20 -4.09 7.39
CA ILE A 64 -7.41 -3.72 8.79
C ILE A 64 -8.53 -4.56 9.41
N ARG A 65 -9.68 -4.70 8.73
CA ARG A 65 -10.77 -5.55 9.23
C ARG A 65 -10.34 -7.00 9.44
N ARG A 66 -9.54 -7.56 8.53
CA ARG A 66 -8.98 -8.91 8.68
C ARG A 66 -8.01 -9.00 9.85
N LEU A 67 -7.08 -8.04 9.98
CA LEU A 67 -6.08 -7.97 11.04
C LEU A 67 -6.74 -7.94 12.43
N TYR A 68 -7.76 -7.10 12.59
CA TYR A 68 -8.49 -6.92 13.85
C TYR A 68 -9.72 -7.81 14.00
N LYS A 69 -9.94 -8.76 13.06
CA LYS A 69 -11.08 -9.70 13.06
C LYS A 69 -12.46 -9.02 13.18
N CYS A 70 -12.62 -7.86 12.56
CA CYS A 70 -13.88 -7.12 12.59
C CYS A 70 -14.97 -7.87 11.80
N GLY A 71 -16.16 -8.00 12.38
CA GLY A 71 -17.31 -8.68 11.75
C GLY A 71 -17.43 -10.18 12.04
N GLY A 72 -16.53 -10.74 12.87
CA GLY A 72 -16.72 -12.04 13.48
C GLY A 72 -17.47 -11.89 14.80
N HIS A 73 -18.65 -12.48 14.90
CA HIS A 73 -19.27 -12.77 16.20
C HIS A 73 -18.24 -13.47 17.09
N TYR A 74 -18.01 -12.92 18.29
CA TYR A 74 -17.32 -13.62 19.37
C TYR A 74 -18.15 -14.86 19.74
N GLY A 75 -17.51 -16.03 19.75
CA GLY A 75 -17.95 -17.20 20.52
C GLY A 75 -19.23 -17.89 20.06
N LYS A 76 -19.06 -19.07 19.44
CA LYS A 76 -19.69 -20.25 20.04
C LYS A 76 -18.75 -20.75 21.12
#